data_AF-A0A8H3AB14-F1
#
_entry.id   AF-A0A8H3AB14-F1
#
_cell.length_a   1.000
_cell.length_b   1.000
_cell.length_c   1.000
_cell.angle_alpha   90.00
_cell.angle_beta   90.00
_cell.angle_gamma   90.00
#
_symmetry.space_group_name_H-M   'P 1'
#
loop_
_entity.id
_entity.type
_entity.pdbx_description
1 polymer ?
#
loop_
_entity_poly.entity_id
_entity_poly.type
_entity_poly.pdbx_seq_one_letter_code
_entity_poly.pdbx_strand_id
1 'polypeptide(L)'
;NETYALSSLSTQCALTLSEVTKEIAPIPAIGQLVDCLKHVFQAVERSKVNKDQWKLLRGRCVMVLRIAGAHVENYGKEHYPSLDEAAALLQDTLNRVEERARHYTEMNEFLALVLFQSISDEIRTLFADLDACLRLFNFTVEVAQEQWMGEYQAVQRRESSELQRLRGELEKMNIHFDAFGKNQEELLTKTDKMVDALQQVLDAKSLILQDQTTTTVASYVDAQQLVRTILSVTGLRLPPKLLLGKQCILDAPIPIKTGITCDIYQASFLGGEKVAKKVFRIGMSDKDYVEKYATRFLRIASLWSDFRSDYTLPFYGIGMESFEGDNHFQLYMVSPLMKNFDAMTFLKQYRGHQGMKKNILRIITDAAKGLQYLHNRNPPVVHSGMRGDNILITDSEGAILGGFGLTKALESVGNNKIPPAVMTGKTESQRWMAPEMFVDDPPLETPCDVWGWAMAALEIVSGSIPYHTHKQAMTIILQIGRGPPRREHHPKFEEYAYRPNEMWELLQKCWAMEPGDRPTIDEVVGRLKQIARMPEA
;
A
#
# COMPACT_ATOMS: atom_id res chain seq x y z
N ASN A 1 -13.77 -15.54 38.05
CA ASN A 1 -12.83 -15.41 36.90
C ASN A 1 -11.81 -14.28 37.05
N GLU A 2 -11.61 -13.72 38.25
CA GLU A 2 -10.51 -12.76 38.49
C GLU A 2 -9.13 -13.41 38.40
N THR A 3 -9.00 -14.69 38.76
CA THR A 3 -7.77 -15.49 38.61
C THR A 3 -7.35 -15.67 37.15
N TYR A 4 -8.32 -15.69 36.22
CA TYR A 4 -8.08 -15.82 34.78
C TYR A 4 -7.77 -14.46 34.13
N ALA A 5 -8.36 -13.37 34.65
CA ALA A 5 -8.00 -12.00 34.27
C ALA A 5 -6.60 -11.60 34.80
N LEU A 6 -6.25 -12.03 36.02
CA LEU A 6 -4.91 -11.88 36.59
C LEU A 6 -3.89 -12.77 35.87
N SER A 7 -4.26 -13.96 35.41
CA SER A 7 -3.37 -14.78 34.57
C SER A 7 -3.19 -14.16 33.17
N SER A 8 -4.23 -13.57 32.56
CA SER A 8 -4.10 -12.89 31.26
C SER A 8 -3.30 -11.58 31.36
N LEU A 9 -3.46 -10.81 32.44
CA LEU A 9 -2.60 -9.66 32.76
C LEU A 9 -1.16 -10.08 33.10
N SER A 10 -0.97 -11.21 33.77
CA SER A 10 0.33 -11.85 33.98
C SER A 10 0.97 -12.27 32.65
N THR A 11 0.17 -12.61 31.64
CA THR A 11 0.67 -12.98 30.31
C THR A 11 1.06 -11.74 29.48
N GLN A 12 0.40 -10.59 29.71
CA GLN A 12 0.78 -9.29 29.14
C GLN A 12 1.93 -8.59 29.92
N CYS A 13 2.16 -8.96 31.18
CA CYS A 13 3.32 -8.56 31.98
C CYS A 13 4.57 -9.42 31.75
N ALA A 14 4.57 -10.30 30.73
CA ALA A 14 5.68 -11.18 30.37
C ALA A 14 6.64 -10.55 29.34
N LEU A 15 6.66 -9.23 29.21
CA LEU A 15 7.73 -8.56 28.47
C LEU A 15 8.99 -8.59 29.31
N THR A 16 10.05 -9.12 28.72
CA THR A 16 11.35 -9.14 29.37
C THR A 16 11.86 -7.71 29.48
N LEU A 17 12.54 -7.38 30.58
CA LEU A 17 13.20 -6.09 30.77
C LEU A 17 14.08 -5.69 29.55
N SER A 18 14.61 -6.69 28.84
CA SER A 18 15.38 -6.53 27.60
C SER A 18 14.57 -5.92 26.45
N GLU A 19 13.32 -6.35 26.25
CA GLU A 19 12.45 -5.83 25.18
C GLU A 19 12.05 -4.38 25.45
N VAL A 20 11.66 -4.07 26.69
CA VAL A 20 11.27 -2.72 27.10
C VAL A 20 12.45 -1.75 27.07
N THR A 21 13.64 -2.21 27.48
CA THR A 21 14.88 -1.42 27.41
C THR A 21 15.21 -1.05 25.96
N LYS A 22 15.09 -2.01 25.03
CA LYS A 22 15.41 -1.79 23.62
C LYS A 22 14.48 -0.76 22.96
N GLU A 23 13.22 -0.75 23.37
CA GLU A 23 12.18 0.14 22.85
C GLU A 23 12.33 1.56 23.38
N ILE A 24 12.60 1.73 24.68
CA ILE A 24 12.52 3.03 25.36
C ILE A 24 13.86 3.75 25.46
N ALA A 25 14.99 3.02 25.56
CA ALA A 25 16.32 3.62 25.70
C ALA A 25 16.71 4.65 24.62
N PRO A 26 16.31 4.52 23.34
CA PRO A 26 16.67 5.51 22.32
C PRO A 26 15.81 6.79 22.36
N ILE A 27 14.75 6.85 23.18
CA ILE A 27 13.83 7.99 23.22
C ILE A 27 14.43 9.11 24.09
N PRO A 28 14.61 10.35 23.59
CA PRO A 28 15.10 11.48 24.38
C PRO A 28 14.23 11.75 25.61
N ALA A 29 14.82 12.26 26.71
CA ALA A 29 14.19 12.52 28.02
C ALA A 29 13.63 11.30 28.77
N ILE A 30 13.01 10.33 28.08
CA ILE A 30 12.41 9.14 28.69
C ILE A 30 13.38 7.95 28.72
N GLY A 31 14.34 7.87 27.80
CA GLY A 31 15.31 6.78 27.73
C GLY A 31 16.20 6.65 28.97
N GLN A 32 16.39 7.74 29.71
CA GLN A 32 17.10 7.73 31.00
C GLN A 32 16.31 7.02 32.11
N LEU A 33 14.97 6.95 31.98
CA LEU A 33 14.06 6.28 32.92
C LEU A 33 14.14 4.76 32.85
N VAL A 34 14.76 4.23 31.80
CA VAL A 34 14.94 2.78 31.60
C VAL A 34 15.78 2.18 32.73
N ASP A 35 16.77 2.91 33.25
CA ASP A 35 17.58 2.41 34.35
C ASP A 35 16.80 2.36 35.67
N CYS A 36 15.94 3.34 35.94
CA CYS A 36 14.99 3.29 37.06
C CYS A 36 14.02 2.10 36.93
N LEU A 37 13.52 1.84 35.71
CA LEU A 37 12.66 0.69 35.45
C LEU A 37 13.39 -0.64 35.71
N LYS A 38 14.69 -0.76 35.35
CA LYS A 38 15.49 -1.95 35.68
C LYS A 38 15.57 -2.19 37.19
N HIS A 39 15.75 -1.14 37.98
CA HIS A 39 15.78 -1.26 39.42
C HIS A 39 14.42 -1.63 40.02
N VAL A 40 13.32 -1.09 39.47
CA VAL A 40 11.96 -1.50 39.85
C VAL A 40 11.74 -3.00 39.57
N PHE A 41 12.20 -3.51 38.43
CA PHE A 41 12.13 -4.95 38.12
C PHE A 41 12.90 -5.79 39.16
N GLN A 42 14.12 -5.39 39.50
CA GLN A 42 14.96 -6.10 40.48
C GLN A 42 14.38 -6.05 41.90
N ALA A 43 13.81 -4.91 42.31
CA ALA A 43 13.20 -4.74 43.62
C ALA A 43 11.92 -5.58 43.77
N VAL A 44 11.08 -5.60 42.73
CA VAL A 44 9.85 -6.41 42.71
C VAL A 44 10.15 -7.91 42.73
N GLU A 45 11.20 -8.38 42.05
CA GLU A 45 11.61 -9.80 42.08
C GLU A 45 12.09 -10.26 43.46
N ARG A 46 12.70 -9.36 44.24
CA ARG A 46 13.21 -9.66 45.59
C ARG A 46 12.16 -9.48 46.69
N SER A 47 11.01 -8.87 46.38
CA SER A 47 9.93 -8.63 47.34
C SER A 47 9.42 -9.95 47.95
N LYS A 48 9.29 -9.98 49.28
CA LYS A 48 8.90 -11.19 50.02
C LYS A 48 7.40 -11.24 50.32
N VAL A 49 6.75 -10.07 50.40
CA VAL A 49 5.33 -9.87 50.74
C VAL A 49 4.67 -8.96 49.68
N ASN A 50 3.35 -9.04 49.49
CA ASN A 50 2.58 -8.25 48.48
C ASN A 50 3.05 -8.45 47.02
N LYS A 51 3.66 -9.61 46.69
CA LYS A 51 4.29 -9.89 45.39
C LYS A 51 3.41 -9.58 44.18
N ASP A 52 2.12 -9.89 44.23
CA ASP A 52 1.23 -9.68 43.09
C ASP A 52 0.87 -8.19 42.89
N GLN A 53 0.74 -7.42 43.98
CA GLN A 53 0.54 -5.96 43.89
C GLN A 53 1.79 -5.26 43.35
N TRP A 54 2.98 -5.70 43.76
CA TRP A 54 4.25 -5.22 43.21
C TRP A 54 4.44 -5.59 41.74
N LYS A 55 4.04 -6.80 41.32
CA LYS A 55 4.03 -7.20 39.90
C LYS A 55 3.06 -6.36 39.07
N LEU A 56 1.88 -6.04 39.61
CA LEU A 56 0.92 -5.14 38.95
C LEU A 56 1.49 -3.72 38.83
N LEU A 57 2.11 -3.20 39.89
CA LEU A 57 2.73 -1.86 39.88
C LEU A 57 3.88 -1.81 38.86
N ARG A 58 4.71 -2.85 38.80
CA ARG A 58 5.73 -3.02 37.76
C ARG A 58 5.14 -2.98 36.36
N GLY A 59 4.06 -3.73 36.12
CA GLY A 59 3.34 -3.71 34.85
C GLY A 59 2.80 -2.31 34.51
N ARG A 60 2.34 -1.57 35.52
CA ARG A 60 1.87 -0.19 35.36
C ARG A 60 3.00 0.78 35.02
N CYS A 61 4.17 0.67 35.65
CA CYS A 61 5.35 1.46 35.31
C CYS A 61 5.76 1.26 33.84
N VAL A 62 5.77 0.01 33.35
CA VAL A 62 6.04 -0.30 31.93
C VAL A 62 5.00 0.35 31.01
N MET A 63 3.72 0.24 31.36
CA MET A 63 2.63 0.83 30.58
C MET A 63 2.75 2.35 30.49
N VAL A 64 2.99 3.02 31.62
CA VAL A 64 3.12 4.48 31.69
C VAL A 64 4.33 4.94 30.87
N LEU A 65 5.47 4.27 31.01
CA LEU A 65 6.70 4.59 30.28
C LEU A 65 6.56 4.40 28.76
N ARG A 66 5.84 3.39 28.32
CA ARG A 66 5.57 3.19 26.88
C ARG A 66 4.64 4.25 26.31
N ILE A 67 3.57 4.58 27.04
CA ILE A 67 2.63 5.63 26.63
C ILE A 67 3.37 6.97 26.55
N ALA A 68 4.12 7.32 27.60
CA ALA A 68 4.94 8.53 27.63
C ALA A 68 6.01 8.52 26.52
N GLY A 69 6.69 7.38 26.29
CA GLY A 69 7.68 7.20 25.24
C GLY A 69 7.11 7.45 23.84
N ALA A 70 5.95 6.87 23.55
CA ALA A 70 5.24 7.12 22.30
C ALA A 70 4.85 8.61 22.15
N HIS A 71 4.44 9.27 23.23
CA HIS A 71 4.12 10.71 23.19
C HIS A 71 5.35 11.58 22.95
N VAL A 72 6.48 11.33 23.62
CA VAL A 72 7.71 12.10 23.40
C VAL A 72 8.30 11.82 22.02
N GLU A 73 8.21 10.60 21.51
CA GLU A 73 8.64 10.28 20.14
C GLU A 73 7.77 10.99 19.09
N ASN A 74 6.45 11.09 19.32
CA ASN A 74 5.50 11.71 18.40
C ASN A 74 5.52 13.25 18.46
N TYR A 75 5.67 13.85 19.65
CA TYR A 75 5.52 15.30 19.85
C TYR A 75 6.81 16.00 20.29
N GLY A 76 7.83 15.30 20.81
CA GLY A 76 9.01 15.90 21.45
C GLY A 76 10.05 16.55 20.52
N LYS A 77 9.83 16.56 19.19
CA LYS A 77 10.70 17.28 18.24
C LYS A 77 10.39 18.77 18.16
N GLU A 78 9.16 19.15 18.44
CA GLU A 78 8.74 20.52 18.64
C GLU A 78 8.85 20.75 20.15
N HIS A 79 9.68 21.70 20.59
CA HIS A 79 10.09 21.82 21.99
C HIS A 79 8.90 22.28 22.85
N TYR A 80 8.11 21.34 23.40
CA TYR A 80 6.97 21.62 24.28
C TYR A 80 7.45 21.57 25.74
N PRO A 81 7.55 22.72 26.46
CA PRO A 81 8.10 22.76 27.82
C PRO A 81 7.33 21.86 28.81
N SER A 82 6.05 21.65 28.57
CA SER A 82 5.16 20.80 29.38
C SER A 82 5.41 19.29 29.24
N LEU A 83 6.08 18.84 28.17
CA LEU A 83 6.49 17.44 27.99
C LEU A 83 7.71 17.11 28.87
N ASP A 84 8.64 18.05 29.00
CA ASP A 84 9.79 17.93 29.90
C ASP A 84 9.36 17.93 31.37
N GLU A 85 8.37 18.76 31.74
CA GLU A 85 7.76 18.75 33.08
C GLU A 85 7.06 17.41 33.40
N ALA A 86 6.33 16.86 32.43
CA ALA A 86 5.67 15.55 32.57
C ALA A 86 6.68 14.40 32.70
N ALA A 87 7.78 14.44 31.92
CA ALA A 87 8.87 13.48 32.02
C ALA A 87 9.61 13.57 33.37
N ALA A 88 9.84 14.79 33.88
CA ALA A 88 10.43 14.99 35.20
C ALA A 88 9.56 14.45 36.34
N LEU A 89 8.24 14.65 36.28
CA LEU A 89 7.30 14.10 37.27
C LEU A 89 7.27 12.56 37.23
N LEU A 90 7.31 11.97 36.03
CA LEU A 90 7.39 10.52 35.86
C LEU A 90 8.71 9.96 36.42
N GLN A 91 9.82 10.67 36.21
CA GLN A 91 11.12 10.32 36.80
C GLN A 91 11.08 10.28 38.32
N ASP A 92 10.52 11.32 38.94
CA ASP A 92 10.38 11.38 40.40
C ASP A 92 9.51 10.24 40.95
N THR A 93 8.39 9.99 40.28
CA THR A 93 7.46 8.92 40.66
C THR A 93 8.12 7.54 40.55
N LEU A 94 8.86 7.26 39.49
CA LEU A 94 9.58 5.99 39.32
C LEU A 94 10.70 5.81 40.36
N ASN A 95 11.43 6.88 40.70
CA ASN A 95 12.44 6.85 41.76
C ASN A 95 11.82 6.53 43.13
N ARG A 96 10.64 7.11 43.41
CA ARG A 96 9.87 6.83 44.63
C ARG A 96 9.40 5.38 44.71
N VAL A 97 8.92 4.82 43.58
CA VAL A 97 8.57 3.40 43.48
C VAL A 97 9.79 2.52 43.78
N GLU A 98 10.95 2.86 43.22
CA GLU A 98 12.20 2.14 43.45
C GLU A 98 12.63 2.18 44.93
N GLU A 99 12.65 3.36 45.55
CA GLU A 99 13.05 3.55 46.94
C GLU A 99 12.18 2.74 47.89
N ARG A 100 10.84 2.81 47.71
CA ARG A 100 9.88 2.07 48.55
C ARG A 100 9.99 0.57 48.34
N ALA A 101 10.12 0.11 47.09
CA ALA A 101 10.30 -1.30 46.79
C ALA A 101 11.60 -1.86 47.43
N ARG A 102 12.67 -1.06 47.47
CA ARG A 102 13.93 -1.44 48.14
C ARG A 102 13.77 -1.50 49.66
N HIS A 103 13.18 -0.47 50.27
CA HIS A 103 12.94 -0.40 51.72
C HIS A 103 12.19 -1.64 52.24
N TYR A 104 11.13 -2.05 51.54
CA TYR A 104 10.33 -3.20 51.93
C TYR A 104 10.96 -4.55 51.65
N THR A 105 11.93 -4.60 50.73
CA THR A 105 12.71 -5.81 50.44
C THR A 105 13.76 -6.09 51.52
N GLU A 106 14.32 -5.04 52.14
CA GLU A 106 15.32 -5.13 53.20
C GLU A 106 14.73 -5.35 54.60
N MET A 107 13.42 -5.13 54.75
CA MET A 107 12.70 -5.30 56.01
C MET A 107 12.54 -6.77 56.41
N ASN A 108 12.52 -7.03 57.72
CA ASN A 108 12.27 -8.36 58.28
C ASN A 108 10.90 -8.90 57.83
N GLU A 109 10.84 -10.18 57.44
CA GLU A 109 9.63 -10.84 56.90
C GLU A 109 8.43 -10.78 57.84
N PHE A 110 8.65 -10.90 59.15
CA PHE A 110 7.58 -10.83 60.14
C PHE A 110 7.03 -9.41 60.24
N LEU A 111 7.88 -8.38 60.20
CA LEU A 111 7.46 -6.98 60.19
C LEU A 111 6.73 -6.61 58.88
N ALA A 112 7.19 -7.13 57.74
CA ALA A 112 6.52 -6.96 56.46
C ALA A 112 5.12 -7.57 56.43
N LEU A 113 4.94 -8.71 57.08
CA LEU A 113 3.64 -9.36 57.20
C LEU A 113 2.69 -8.54 58.11
N VAL A 114 3.20 -8.02 59.23
CA VAL A 114 2.41 -7.19 60.16
C VAL A 114 1.98 -5.88 59.49
N LEU A 115 2.83 -5.29 58.65
CA LEU A 115 2.57 -4.04 57.95
C LEU A 115 1.91 -4.21 56.58
N PHE A 116 1.45 -5.42 56.22
CA PHE A 116 0.90 -5.75 54.89
C PHE A 116 -0.15 -4.74 54.37
N GLN A 117 -1.05 -4.30 55.25
CA GLN A 117 -2.09 -3.31 54.89
C GLN A 117 -1.48 -1.93 54.58
N SER A 118 -0.56 -1.46 55.43
CA SER A 118 0.15 -0.20 55.21
C SER A 118 0.97 -0.22 53.92
N ILE A 119 1.61 -1.35 53.59
CA ILE A 119 2.35 -1.54 52.35
C ILE A 119 1.39 -1.51 51.14
N SER A 120 0.24 -2.17 51.25
CA SER A 120 -0.79 -2.17 50.21
C SER A 120 -1.34 -0.76 49.94
N ASP A 121 -1.58 0.03 50.98
CA ASP A 121 -2.06 1.41 50.85
C ASP A 121 -1.01 2.33 50.20
N GLU A 122 0.27 2.13 50.50
CA GLU A 122 1.35 2.87 49.85
C GLU A 122 1.52 2.46 48.38
N ILE A 123 1.43 1.17 48.05
CA ILE A 123 1.40 0.71 46.65
C ILE A 123 0.24 1.37 45.91
N ARG A 124 -0.95 1.44 46.52
CA ARG A 124 -2.12 2.10 45.92
C ARG A 124 -1.89 3.60 45.68
N THR A 125 -1.17 4.26 46.57
CA THR A 125 -0.78 5.67 46.40
C THR A 125 0.19 5.83 45.23
N LEU A 126 1.18 4.95 45.10
CA LEU A 126 2.09 4.94 43.95
C LEU A 126 1.38 4.67 42.62
N PHE A 127 0.33 3.85 42.62
CA PHE A 127 -0.55 3.69 41.46
C PHE A 127 -1.25 4.99 41.08
N ALA A 128 -1.78 5.73 42.07
CA ALA A 128 -2.45 7.00 41.84
C ALA A 128 -1.48 8.09 41.32
N ASP A 129 -0.23 8.09 41.81
CA ASP A 129 0.84 8.97 41.33
C ASP A 129 1.21 8.67 39.86
N LEU A 130 1.31 7.40 39.49
CA LEU A 130 1.50 6.99 38.09
C LEU A 130 0.32 7.40 37.19
N ASP A 131 -0.91 7.33 37.69
CA ASP A 131 -2.10 7.80 36.96
C ASP A 131 -2.13 9.33 36.81
N ALA A 132 -1.59 10.07 37.78
CA ALA A 132 -1.42 11.51 37.67
C ALA A 132 -0.38 11.87 36.59
N CYS A 133 0.73 11.12 36.51
CA CYS A 133 1.70 11.27 35.43
C CYS A 133 1.04 11.04 34.05
N LEU A 134 0.27 9.96 33.90
CA LEU A 134 -0.45 9.66 32.65
C LEU A 134 -1.42 10.78 32.25
N ARG A 135 -2.18 11.33 33.19
CA ARG A 135 -3.09 12.44 32.93
C ARG A 135 -2.35 13.68 32.44
N LEU A 136 -1.19 13.98 33.02
CA LEU A 136 -0.38 15.12 32.61
C LEU A 136 0.19 14.93 31.20
N PHE A 137 0.66 13.72 30.85
CA PHE A 137 1.07 13.41 29.48
C PHE A 137 -0.08 13.57 28.48
N ASN A 138 -1.27 13.06 28.80
CA ASN A 138 -2.43 13.20 27.92
C ASN A 138 -2.86 14.67 27.75
N PHE A 139 -2.84 15.46 28.82
CA PHE A 139 -3.17 16.88 28.75
C PHE A 139 -2.18 17.67 27.89
N THR A 140 -0.88 17.38 28.01
CA THR A 140 0.13 18.01 27.15
C THR A 140 -0.07 17.66 25.67
N VAL A 141 -0.53 16.44 25.38
CA VAL A 141 -0.90 16.02 24.02
C VAL A 141 -2.12 16.78 23.51
N GLU A 142 -3.15 17.00 24.34
CA GLU A 142 -4.33 17.79 23.95
C GLU A 142 -3.94 19.23 23.58
N VAL A 143 -3.03 19.84 24.35
CA VAL A 143 -2.52 21.20 24.06
C VAL A 143 -1.71 21.23 22.75
N ALA A 144 -0.83 20.24 22.53
CA ALA A 144 -0.08 20.12 21.27
C ALA A 144 -1.02 19.88 20.07
N GLN A 145 -2.07 19.08 20.25
CA GLN A 145 -3.10 18.87 19.23
C GLN A 145 -3.83 20.16 18.90
N GLU A 146 -4.24 20.98 19.87
CA GLU A 146 -4.88 22.27 19.59
C GLU A 146 -3.98 23.26 18.84
N GLN A 147 -2.68 23.26 19.12
CA GLN A 147 -1.72 24.07 18.36
C GLN A 147 -1.57 23.54 16.93
N TRP A 148 -1.44 22.22 16.78
CA TRP A 148 -1.35 21.56 15.47
C TRP A 148 -2.63 21.74 14.64
N MET A 149 -3.79 21.80 15.29
CA MET A 149 -5.07 22.18 14.70
C MET A 149 -5.06 23.57 14.10
N GLY A 150 -4.50 24.54 14.83
CA GLY A 150 -4.36 25.91 14.36
C GLY A 150 -3.45 26.01 13.13
N GLU A 151 -2.30 25.31 13.17
CA GLU A 151 -1.38 25.25 12.05
C GLU A 151 -1.97 24.52 10.85
N TYR A 152 -2.71 23.44 11.07
CA TYR A 152 -3.44 22.77 10.01
C TYR A 152 -4.43 23.72 9.34
N GLN A 153 -5.26 24.42 10.10
CA GLN A 153 -6.22 25.35 9.51
C GLN A 153 -5.52 26.45 8.72
N ALA A 154 -4.28 26.80 9.09
CA ALA A 154 -3.44 27.71 8.30
C ALA A 154 -2.88 27.05 7.02
N VAL A 155 -2.53 25.76 7.06
CA VAL A 155 -2.13 24.96 5.89
C VAL A 155 -3.31 24.71 4.95
N GLN A 156 -4.48 24.34 5.46
CA GLN A 156 -5.73 24.20 4.70
C GLN A 156 -6.12 25.51 4.01
N ARG A 157 -5.95 26.65 4.69
CA ARG A 157 -6.12 27.97 4.08
C ARG A 157 -5.10 28.23 2.98
N ARG A 158 -3.84 27.81 3.14
CA ARG A 158 -2.81 27.89 2.10
C ARG A 158 -3.10 26.96 0.92
N GLU A 159 -3.53 25.72 1.16
CA GLU A 159 -3.90 24.76 0.12
C GLU A 159 -5.15 25.19 -0.64
N SER A 160 -6.14 25.77 0.06
CA SER A 160 -7.30 26.41 -0.57
C SER A 160 -6.86 27.61 -1.43
N SER A 161 -5.91 28.40 -0.95
CA SER A 161 -5.31 29.50 -1.71
C SER A 161 -4.49 29.01 -2.91
N GLU A 162 -3.74 27.90 -2.79
CA GLU A 162 -3.01 27.26 -3.90
C GLU A 162 -3.98 26.62 -4.92
N LEU A 163 -5.09 26.02 -4.48
CA LEU A 163 -6.16 25.54 -5.35
C LEU A 163 -6.84 26.68 -6.10
N GLN A 164 -7.06 27.81 -5.43
CA GLN A 164 -7.53 29.04 -6.09
C GLN A 164 -6.47 29.61 -7.05
N ARG A 165 -5.18 29.53 -6.71
CA ARG A 165 -4.08 29.92 -7.59
C ARG A 165 -4.03 29.04 -8.85
N LEU A 166 -4.13 27.72 -8.69
CA LEU A 166 -4.18 26.75 -9.78
C LEU A 166 -5.43 26.91 -10.63
N ARG A 167 -6.59 27.19 -10.01
CA ARG A 167 -7.83 27.57 -10.71
C ARG A 167 -7.60 28.85 -11.54
N GLY A 168 -6.99 29.87 -10.96
CA GLY A 168 -6.63 31.09 -11.66
C GLY A 168 -5.57 30.89 -12.76
N GLU A 169 -4.65 29.93 -12.61
CA GLU A 169 -3.73 29.55 -13.68
C GLU A 169 -4.43 28.79 -14.81
N LEU A 170 -5.40 27.93 -14.48
CA LEU A 170 -6.27 27.26 -15.45
C LEU A 170 -7.12 28.28 -16.23
N GLU A 171 -7.71 29.25 -15.53
CA GLU A 171 -8.48 30.37 -16.12
C GLU A 171 -7.59 31.26 -17.00
N LYS A 172 -6.36 31.57 -16.57
CA LYS A 172 -5.38 32.31 -17.39
C LYS A 172 -4.98 31.52 -18.63
N MET A 173 -4.85 30.21 -18.52
CA MET A 173 -4.62 29.33 -19.67
C MET A 173 -5.81 29.42 -20.63
N ASN A 174 -7.05 29.42 -20.12
CA ASN A 174 -8.26 29.59 -20.93
C ASN A 174 -8.23 30.88 -21.75
N ILE A 175 -7.88 32.00 -21.10
CA ILE A 175 -7.73 33.31 -21.74
C ILE A 175 -6.59 33.31 -22.78
N HIS A 176 -5.49 32.59 -22.52
CA HIS A 176 -4.36 32.52 -23.43
C HIS A 176 -4.65 31.63 -24.66
N PHE A 177 -5.49 30.60 -24.48
CA PHE A 177 -6.02 29.78 -25.57
C PHE A 177 -7.03 30.56 -26.43
N ASP A 178 -7.91 31.36 -25.83
CA ASP A 178 -8.83 32.27 -26.54
C ASP A 178 -8.08 33.27 -27.43
N ALA A 179 -6.92 33.75 -26.97
CA ALA A 179 -6.06 34.66 -27.72
C ALA A 179 -5.35 33.99 -28.93
N PHE A 180 -5.25 32.66 -28.96
CA PHE A 180 -4.45 31.91 -29.95
C PHE A 180 -5.22 31.43 -31.20
N GLY A 181 -6.49 31.79 -31.39
CA GLY A 181 -7.16 31.34 -32.61
C GLY A 181 -8.53 31.93 -32.93
N LYS A 182 -8.54 32.98 -33.77
CA LYS A 182 -9.69 33.29 -34.66
C LYS A 182 -9.91 32.25 -35.77
N ASN A 183 -9.17 31.14 -35.81
CA ASN A 183 -9.22 30.17 -36.92
C ASN A 183 -9.55 28.71 -36.56
N GLN A 184 -9.78 28.33 -35.31
CA GLN A 184 -10.30 26.98 -35.00
C GLN A 184 -11.25 27.02 -33.80
N GLU A 185 -12.47 27.47 -34.05
CA GLU A 185 -13.62 27.50 -33.13
C GLU A 185 -13.89 26.12 -32.49
N GLU A 186 -13.51 25.04 -33.19
CA GLU A 186 -13.61 23.67 -32.70
C GLU A 186 -12.53 23.30 -31.67
N LEU A 187 -11.33 23.92 -31.72
CA LEU A 187 -10.23 23.71 -30.76
C LEU A 187 -10.54 24.29 -29.39
N LEU A 188 -11.10 25.50 -29.36
CA LEU A 188 -11.52 26.18 -28.13
C LEU A 188 -12.61 25.41 -27.38
N THR A 189 -13.69 25.00 -28.07
CA THR A 189 -14.81 24.25 -27.48
C THR A 189 -14.45 22.88 -26.88
N LYS A 190 -13.30 22.30 -27.23
CA LYS A 190 -12.85 20.99 -26.68
C LYS A 190 -11.77 21.16 -25.61
N THR A 191 -10.97 22.22 -25.67
CA THR A 191 -10.10 22.64 -24.56
C THR A 191 -10.96 23.07 -23.36
N ASP A 192 -12.06 23.79 -23.62
CA ASP A 192 -13.07 24.12 -22.60
C ASP A 192 -13.66 22.88 -21.94
N LYS A 193 -13.92 21.78 -22.67
CA LYS A 193 -14.43 20.52 -22.07
C LYS A 193 -13.43 19.81 -21.17
N MET A 194 -12.13 19.85 -21.52
CA MET A 194 -11.08 19.27 -20.68
C MET A 194 -10.86 20.12 -19.42
N VAL A 195 -10.91 21.44 -19.58
CA VAL A 195 -10.90 22.41 -18.48
C VAL A 195 -12.13 22.23 -17.60
N ASP A 196 -13.33 22.09 -18.16
CA ASP A 196 -14.60 21.82 -17.44
C ASP A 196 -14.57 20.49 -16.70
N ALA A 197 -14.01 19.43 -17.28
CA ALA A 197 -13.88 18.14 -16.60
C ALA A 197 -12.88 18.20 -15.45
N LEU A 198 -11.76 18.90 -15.62
CA LEU A 198 -10.81 19.17 -14.55
C LEU A 198 -11.42 20.09 -13.48
N GLN A 199 -12.22 21.08 -13.89
CA GLN A 199 -12.95 22.00 -13.03
C GLN A 199 -14.02 21.26 -12.23
N GLN A 200 -14.77 20.33 -12.83
CA GLN A 200 -15.72 19.45 -12.14
C GLN A 200 -15.03 18.52 -11.13
N VAL A 201 -13.85 18.00 -11.44
CA VAL A 201 -13.06 17.21 -10.47
C VAL A 201 -12.54 18.08 -9.33
N LEU A 202 -12.10 19.31 -9.63
CA LEU A 202 -11.68 20.31 -8.64
C LEU A 202 -12.86 20.75 -7.77
N ASP A 203 -14.05 20.92 -8.34
CA ASP A 203 -15.28 21.31 -7.66
C ASP A 203 -15.84 20.16 -6.83
N ALA A 204 -15.84 18.93 -7.34
CA ALA A 204 -16.16 17.72 -6.57
C ALA A 204 -15.20 17.56 -5.38
N LYS A 205 -13.91 17.88 -5.57
CA LYS A 205 -12.93 17.88 -4.48
C LYS A 205 -13.12 19.03 -3.51
N SER A 206 -13.54 20.21 -3.98
CA SER A 206 -13.96 21.33 -3.12
C SER A 206 -15.21 20.97 -2.30
N LEU A 207 -16.15 20.23 -2.88
CA LEU A 207 -17.32 19.69 -2.19
C LEU A 207 -16.94 18.63 -1.16
N ILE A 208 -16.02 17.72 -1.47
CA ILE A 208 -15.49 16.73 -0.50
C ILE A 208 -14.73 17.43 0.65
N LEU A 209 -14.01 18.53 0.37
CA LEU A 209 -13.36 19.37 1.39
C LEU A 209 -14.38 20.16 2.23
N GLN A 210 -15.54 20.51 1.68
CA GLN A 210 -16.64 21.17 2.37
C GLN A 210 -17.53 20.20 3.18
N ASP A 211 -17.69 18.95 2.71
CA ASP A 211 -18.49 17.89 3.35
C ASP A 211 -17.70 17.13 4.45
N GLN A 212 -16.38 17.37 4.54
CA GLN A 212 -15.50 16.84 5.59
C GLN A 212 -15.19 17.88 6.69
N THR A 213 -16.21 18.63 7.14
CA THR A 213 -16.13 19.51 8.34
C THR A 213 -15.87 18.77 9.66
N THR A 214 -15.67 17.46 9.64
CA THR A 214 -15.15 16.68 10.77
C THR A 214 -14.08 15.73 10.29
N THR A 215 -12.85 16.22 10.11
CA THR A 215 -11.62 15.56 10.57
C THR A 215 -10.47 16.54 10.38
N THR A 216 -9.62 16.58 11.38
CA THR A 216 -9.04 17.84 11.78
C THR A 216 -7.54 17.98 11.53
N VAL A 217 -6.72 17.02 11.09
CA VAL A 217 -5.26 17.26 10.84
C VAL A 217 -4.50 17.92 11.99
N ALA A 218 -5.03 17.76 13.20
CA ALA A 218 -4.26 17.17 14.27
C ALA A 218 -4.11 15.62 14.10
N SER A 219 -4.76 15.05 13.08
CA SER A 219 -4.81 13.61 12.80
C SER A 219 -3.90 13.15 11.66
N TYR A 220 -3.22 14.03 10.92
CA TYR A 220 -2.50 13.62 9.70
C TYR A 220 -1.09 13.08 9.97
N VAL A 221 -0.45 13.43 11.10
CA VAL A 221 0.84 12.87 11.55
C VAL A 221 0.58 11.74 12.56
N ASP A 222 -0.33 11.96 13.51
CA ASP A 222 -0.76 10.93 14.47
C ASP A 222 -1.52 9.78 13.81
N ALA A 223 -2.46 10.02 12.89
CA ALA A 223 -3.06 8.91 12.15
C ALA A 223 -2.09 8.32 11.11
N GLN A 224 -1.02 8.99 10.67
CA GLN A 224 0.01 8.34 9.84
C GLN A 224 0.82 7.32 10.66
N GLN A 225 1.17 7.64 11.91
CA GLN A 225 1.86 6.73 12.82
C GLN A 225 0.91 5.65 13.34
N LEU A 226 -0.32 6.01 13.72
CA LEU A 226 -1.37 5.09 14.16
C LEU A 226 -1.81 4.17 13.01
N VAL A 227 -1.90 4.67 11.77
CA VAL A 227 -2.15 3.84 10.59
C VAL A 227 -0.93 2.99 10.26
N ARG A 228 0.32 3.45 10.38
CA ARG A 228 1.51 2.57 10.25
C ARG A 228 1.52 1.44 11.28
N THR A 229 1.13 1.72 12.52
CA THR A 229 1.00 0.73 13.60
C THR A 229 -0.22 -0.18 13.40
N ILE A 230 -1.36 0.32 12.94
CA ILE A 230 -2.52 -0.49 12.57
C ILE A 230 -2.21 -1.33 11.33
N LEU A 231 -1.49 -0.82 10.33
CA LEU A 231 -1.06 -1.57 9.14
C LEU A 231 -0.06 -2.67 9.52
N SER A 232 0.86 -2.40 10.46
CA SER A 232 1.83 -3.39 10.94
C SER A 232 1.24 -4.43 11.91
N VAL A 233 0.16 -4.08 12.63
CA VAL A 233 -0.53 -4.94 13.59
C VAL A 233 -1.77 -5.65 13.01
N THR A 234 -2.48 -5.04 12.05
CA THR A 234 -3.78 -5.49 11.52
C THR A 234 -3.80 -5.81 10.03
N GLY A 235 -2.80 -5.39 9.23
CA GLY A 235 -2.65 -5.76 7.81
C GLY A 235 -3.66 -5.14 6.82
N LEU A 236 -4.35 -4.05 7.15
CA LEU A 236 -5.33 -3.40 6.24
C LEU A 236 -4.65 -2.57 5.12
N ARG A 237 -5.39 -1.96 4.17
CA ARG A 237 -4.83 -1.18 3.05
C ARG A 237 -5.31 0.28 3.04
N LEU A 238 -4.44 1.23 2.69
CA LEU A 238 -4.72 2.67 2.63
C LEU A 238 -5.74 3.05 1.53
N PRO A 239 -6.64 4.03 1.76
CA PRO A 239 -7.52 4.55 0.73
C PRO A 239 -6.77 5.53 -0.22
N PRO A 240 -7.14 5.58 -1.51
CA PRO A 240 -6.53 6.45 -2.54
C PRO A 240 -6.80 7.94 -2.33
N LYS A 241 -5.81 8.80 -2.59
CA LYS A 241 -5.93 10.27 -2.50
C LYS A 241 -5.35 10.99 -3.74
N LEU A 242 -5.74 12.24 -3.98
CA LEU A 242 -5.00 13.12 -4.92
C LEU A 242 -3.68 13.52 -4.26
N LEU A 243 -2.55 13.20 -4.89
CA LEU A 243 -1.21 13.48 -4.40
C LEU A 243 -0.69 14.74 -5.10
N LEU A 244 -0.69 15.87 -4.39
CA LEU A 244 -0.11 17.12 -4.89
C LEU A 244 1.43 16.97 -4.94
N GLY A 245 2.06 17.49 -6.00
CA GLY A 245 3.45 17.24 -6.43
C GLY A 245 4.58 17.41 -5.40
N LYS A 246 4.29 17.97 -4.21
CA LYS A 246 5.26 18.10 -3.10
C LYS A 246 5.34 16.85 -2.20
N GLN A 247 4.45 15.86 -2.38
CA GLN A 247 4.36 14.67 -1.51
C GLN A 247 5.11 13.45 -2.07
N CYS A 248 5.48 13.44 -3.34
CA CYS A 248 6.15 12.33 -4.04
C CYS A 248 7.37 12.85 -4.80
N ILE A 249 8.53 12.82 -4.14
CA ILE A 249 9.77 13.43 -4.65
C ILE A 249 10.60 12.34 -5.33
N LEU A 250 11.06 12.61 -6.56
CA LEU A 250 11.94 11.69 -7.28
C LEU A 250 13.26 11.50 -6.51
N ASP A 251 13.69 10.24 -6.36
CA ASP A 251 15.00 9.94 -5.79
C ASP A 251 16.13 10.30 -6.78
N ALA A 252 15.85 10.11 -8.07
CA ALA A 252 16.75 10.41 -9.18
C ALA A 252 15.93 10.81 -10.41
N PRO A 253 16.49 11.63 -11.32
CA PRO A 253 15.82 12.04 -12.56
C PRO A 253 15.78 10.94 -13.64
N ILE A 254 16.23 9.72 -13.33
CA ILE A 254 16.36 8.61 -14.27
C ILE A 254 15.26 7.57 -13.96
N PRO A 255 14.50 7.12 -14.97
CA PRO A 255 13.49 6.09 -14.75
C PRO A 255 14.14 4.73 -14.47
N ILE A 256 13.56 3.97 -13.54
CA ILE A 256 13.94 2.57 -13.26
C ILE A 256 13.44 1.61 -14.35
N LYS A 257 12.37 1.98 -15.07
CA LYS A 257 11.85 1.23 -16.21
C LYS A 257 11.18 2.16 -17.22
N THR A 258 11.59 2.02 -18.47
CA THR A 258 11.10 2.81 -19.60
C THR A 258 10.11 1.99 -20.41
N GLY A 259 8.87 2.45 -20.51
CA GLY A 259 7.81 1.81 -21.30
C GLY A 259 7.55 2.52 -22.63
N ILE A 260 6.56 2.02 -23.38
CA ILE A 260 6.09 2.65 -24.62
C ILE A 260 5.32 3.93 -24.31
N THR A 261 4.40 3.88 -23.33
CA THR A 261 3.45 4.95 -23.01
C THR A 261 3.75 5.68 -21.70
N CYS A 262 4.65 5.15 -20.89
CA CYS A 262 4.95 5.64 -19.55
C CYS A 262 6.35 5.25 -19.11
N ASP A 263 6.90 6.05 -18.21
CA ASP A 263 8.14 5.82 -17.49
C ASP A 263 7.84 5.56 -16.02
N ILE A 264 8.57 4.64 -15.41
CA ILE A 264 8.46 4.33 -13.99
C ILE A 264 9.71 4.87 -13.32
N TYR A 265 9.51 5.75 -12.35
CA TYR A 265 10.56 6.31 -11.52
C TYR A 265 10.43 5.77 -10.10
N GLN A 266 11.58 5.69 -9.43
CA GLN A 266 11.60 5.54 -7.99
C GLN A 266 11.45 6.91 -7.35
N ALA A 267 10.55 7.01 -6.37
CA ALA A 267 10.30 8.22 -5.62
C ALA A 267 10.15 7.89 -4.13
N SER A 268 10.25 8.93 -3.31
CA SER A 268 9.99 8.87 -1.88
C SER A 268 8.67 9.56 -1.55
N PHE A 269 7.80 8.86 -0.84
CA PHE A 269 6.48 9.33 -0.40
C PHE A 269 6.44 9.50 1.12
N LEU A 270 5.77 10.56 1.62
CA LEU A 270 5.48 10.83 3.04
C LEU A 270 6.56 10.36 4.04
N GLY A 271 7.73 11.00 4.02
CA GLY A 271 8.78 10.75 5.03
C GLY A 271 9.64 9.50 4.79
N GLY A 272 9.71 8.99 3.56
CA GLY A 272 10.78 8.08 3.13
C GLY A 272 10.35 6.71 2.57
N GLU A 273 9.04 6.42 2.48
CA GLU A 273 8.58 5.18 1.84
C GLU A 273 8.95 5.20 0.35
N LYS A 274 9.56 4.12 -0.13
CA LYS A 274 9.89 3.97 -1.55
C LYS A 274 8.65 3.60 -2.34
N VAL A 275 8.31 4.44 -3.32
CA VAL A 275 7.15 4.28 -4.18
C VAL A 275 7.57 4.26 -5.65
N ALA A 276 6.73 3.64 -6.47
CA ALA A 276 6.82 3.70 -7.92
C ALA A 276 5.96 4.87 -8.41
N LYS A 277 6.60 5.88 -9.01
CA LYS A 277 5.96 7.00 -9.69
C LYS A 277 5.91 6.73 -11.18
N LYS A 278 4.73 6.39 -11.68
CA LYS A 278 4.48 6.07 -13.09
C LYS A 278 4.07 7.33 -13.84
N VAL A 279 5.02 7.93 -14.56
CA VAL A 279 4.86 9.16 -15.34
C VAL A 279 4.43 8.81 -16.75
N PHE A 280 3.38 9.45 -17.22
CA PHE A 280 2.73 9.15 -18.48
C PHE A 280 3.21 10.11 -19.58
N ARG A 281 3.68 9.57 -20.71
CA ARG A 281 4.14 10.39 -21.83
C ARG A 281 2.93 10.83 -22.65
N ILE A 282 2.60 12.11 -22.57
CA ILE A 282 1.55 12.73 -23.37
C ILE A 282 2.21 13.30 -24.62
N GLY A 283 1.91 12.71 -25.79
CA GLY A 283 2.25 13.33 -27.07
C GLY A 283 1.26 14.47 -27.32
N MET A 284 1.71 15.71 -27.25
CA MET A 284 0.86 16.91 -27.36
C MET A 284 0.50 17.31 -28.80
N SER A 285 0.65 16.42 -29.77
CA SER A 285 0.49 16.77 -31.19
C SER A 285 -0.93 16.61 -31.76
N ASP A 286 -1.80 15.84 -31.09
CA ASP A 286 -3.14 15.51 -31.59
C ASP A 286 -4.19 15.60 -30.48
N LYS A 287 -5.22 16.39 -30.74
CA LYS A 287 -6.28 16.75 -29.81
C LYS A 287 -7.20 15.58 -29.44
N ASP A 288 -7.57 14.77 -30.44
CA ASP A 288 -8.38 13.58 -30.23
C ASP A 288 -7.62 12.55 -29.37
N TYR A 289 -6.29 12.57 -29.48
CA TYR A 289 -5.42 11.71 -28.68
C TYR A 289 -5.39 12.15 -27.21
N VAL A 290 -5.29 13.45 -26.91
CA VAL A 290 -5.25 13.99 -25.54
C VAL A 290 -6.55 13.74 -24.76
N GLU A 291 -7.72 13.98 -25.36
CA GLU A 291 -9.02 13.77 -24.69
C GLU A 291 -9.27 12.29 -24.36
N LYS A 292 -9.00 11.40 -25.33
CA LYS A 292 -9.08 9.94 -25.13
C LYS A 292 -8.10 9.48 -24.05
N TYR A 293 -6.95 10.13 -23.95
CA TYR A 293 -5.93 9.82 -22.95
C TYR A 293 -6.35 10.24 -21.53
N ALA A 294 -6.83 11.48 -21.36
CA ALA A 294 -7.27 11.99 -20.06
C ALA A 294 -8.46 11.18 -19.51
N THR A 295 -9.45 10.89 -20.37
CA THR A 295 -10.61 10.05 -20.02
C THR A 295 -10.16 8.67 -19.52
N ARG A 296 -9.18 8.06 -20.23
CA ARG A 296 -8.62 6.77 -19.84
C ARG A 296 -7.86 6.84 -18.52
N PHE A 297 -7.05 7.88 -18.33
CA PHE A 297 -6.27 8.09 -17.11
C PHE A 297 -7.18 8.18 -15.87
N LEU A 298 -8.22 9.01 -15.93
CA LEU A 298 -9.18 9.19 -14.84
C LEU A 298 -9.99 7.92 -14.57
N ARG A 299 -10.46 7.23 -15.63
CA ARG A 299 -11.17 5.95 -15.48
C ARG A 299 -10.32 4.90 -14.76
N ILE A 300 -9.04 4.77 -15.13
CA ILE A 300 -8.13 3.81 -14.49
C ILE A 300 -7.89 4.21 -13.03
N ALA A 301 -7.67 5.49 -12.76
CA ALA A 301 -7.50 5.99 -11.40
C ALA A 301 -8.71 5.64 -10.53
N SER A 302 -9.93 5.86 -11.05
CA SER A 302 -11.19 5.54 -10.35
C SER A 302 -11.46 4.05 -10.18
N LEU A 303 -11.02 3.18 -11.10
CA LEU A 303 -11.19 1.73 -10.92
C LEU A 303 -10.18 1.20 -9.91
N TRP A 304 -8.91 1.57 -10.10
CA TRP A 304 -7.82 1.09 -9.28
C TRP A 304 -7.92 1.61 -7.83
N SER A 305 -8.51 2.80 -7.65
CA SER A 305 -8.84 3.34 -6.33
C SER A 305 -9.74 2.42 -5.51
N ASP A 306 -10.52 1.55 -6.16
CA ASP A 306 -11.54 0.74 -5.50
C ASP A 306 -11.10 -0.72 -5.29
N PHE A 307 -9.85 -1.05 -5.65
CA PHE A 307 -9.32 -2.40 -5.48
C PHE A 307 -8.83 -2.64 -4.05
N ARG A 308 -9.38 -3.65 -3.38
CA ARG A 308 -9.07 -4.07 -2.01
C ARG A 308 -8.88 -5.59 -1.99
N SER A 309 -7.68 -6.06 -2.29
CA SER A 309 -7.35 -7.50 -2.31
C SER A 309 -5.86 -7.70 -2.15
N ASP A 310 -5.45 -8.64 -1.31
CA ASP A 310 -4.03 -9.01 -1.10
C ASP A 310 -3.29 -9.36 -2.40
N TYR A 311 -4.03 -9.70 -3.46
CA TYR A 311 -3.50 -10.11 -4.76
C TYR A 311 -3.54 -9.02 -5.84
N THR A 312 -3.95 -7.79 -5.52
CA THR A 312 -3.86 -6.64 -6.45
C THR A 312 -2.87 -5.60 -5.92
N LEU A 313 -2.17 -4.90 -6.80
CA LEU A 313 -1.24 -3.82 -6.44
C LEU A 313 -2.02 -2.67 -5.77
N PRO A 314 -1.60 -2.17 -4.59
CA PRO A 314 -2.22 -1.00 -3.98
C PRO A 314 -2.06 0.25 -4.84
N PHE A 315 -3.05 1.15 -4.75
CA PHE A 315 -3.03 2.45 -5.42
C PHE A 315 -2.95 3.57 -4.39
N TYR A 316 -1.92 4.41 -4.48
CA TYR A 316 -1.74 5.53 -3.55
C TYR A 316 -2.38 6.81 -4.08
N GLY A 317 -2.34 7.04 -5.39
CA GLY A 317 -3.01 8.19 -5.99
C GLY A 317 -2.48 8.65 -7.34
N ILE A 318 -2.96 9.82 -7.76
CA ILE A 318 -2.54 10.52 -8.98
C ILE A 318 -1.94 11.89 -8.65
N GLY A 319 -1.13 12.44 -9.55
CA GLY A 319 -0.70 13.83 -9.48
C GLY A 319 -0.27 14.40 -10.84
N MET A 320 0.12 15.67 -10.82
CA MET A 320 0.44 16.48 -12.00
C MET A 320 1.64 17.38 -11.70
N GLU A 321 2.56 17.47 -12.65
CA GLU A 321 3.76 18.33 -12.58
C GLU A 321 3.93 19.15 -13.85
N SER A 322 4.33 20.42 -13.69
CA SER A 322 4.71 21.33 -14.78
C SER A 322 6.23 21.36 -14.94
N PHE A 323 6.71 21.56 -16.17
CA PHE A 323 8.13 21.82 -16.44
C PHE A 323 8.39 23.33 -16.51
N GLU A 324 9.46 23.81 -15.88
CA GLU A 324 9.88 25.21 -16.03
C GLU A 324 10.37 25.46 -17.46
N GLY A 325 9.73 26.42 -18.15
CA GLY A 325 10.14 26.89 -19.48
C GLY A 325 9.29 26.38 -20.65
N ASP A 326 8.42 25.38 -20.44
CA ASP A 326 7.53 24.84 -21.47
C ASP A 326 6.07 24.78 -20.98
N ASN A 327 5.09 25.05 -21.85
CA ASN A 327 3.65 24.89 -21.60
C ASN A 327 3.21 23.42 -21.49
N HIS A 328 4.07 22.54 -20.96
CA HIS A 328 3.88 21.10 -20.90
C HIS A 328 3.66 20.61 -19.46
N PHE A 329 2.62 19.80 -19.27
CA PHE A 329 2.31 19.14 -18.00
C PHE A 329 2.42 17.62 -18.15
N GLN A 330 2.82 16.95 -17.07
CA GLN A 330 2.90 15.50 -16.99
C GLN A 330 1.99 14.97 -15.90
N LEU A 331 1.20 13.95 -16.23
CA LEU A 331 0.37 13.20 -15.29
C LEU A 331 1.14 11.99 -14.78
N TYR A 332 0.93 11.64 -13.51
CA TYR A 332 1.52 10.44 -12.93
C TYR A 332 0.58 9.71 -11.96
N MET A 333 0.83 8.41 -11.80
CA MET A 333 0.19 7.54 -10.80
C MET A 333 1.24 7.03 -9.80
N VAL A 334 0.83 6.80 -8.56
CA VAL A 334 1.72 6.32 -7.48
C VAL A 334 1.20 5.02 -6.90
N SER A 335 2.10 4.06 -6.70
CA SER A 335 1.88 2.78 -6.03
C SER A 335 3.10 2.42 -5.17
N PRO A 336 3.03 1.47 -4.24
CA PRO A 336 4.22 1.01 -3.54
C PRO A 336 5.24 0.42 -4.52
N LEU A 337 6.53 0.59 -4.21
CA LEU A 337 7.62 0.00 -4.99
C LEU A 337 7.84 -1.45 -4.53
N MET A 338 7.74 -2.41 -5.45
CA MET A 338 8.07 -3.80 -5.17
C MET A 338 9.58 -4.01 -5.30
N LYS A 339 10.25 -4.37 -4.20
CA LYS A 339 11.72 -4.56 -4.16
C LYS A 339 12.20 -5.65 -5.12
N ASN A 340 11.38 -6.68 -5.30
CA ASN A 340 11.65 -7.81 -6.19
C ASN A 340 11.17 -7.57 -7.63
N PHE A 341 10.72 -6.33 -7.96
CA PHE A 341 10.22 -5.92 -9.27
C PHE A 341 9.13 -6.86 -9.83
N ASP A 342 9.18 -7.15 -11.13
CA ASP A 342 8.24 -8.03 -11.82
C ASP A 342 8.73 -9.48 -11.90
N ALA A 343 7.80 -10.42 -12.10
CA ALA A 343 8.06 -11.85 -12.10
C ALA A 343 9.14 -12.25 -13.12
N MET A 344 9.19 -11.60 -14.28
CA MET A 344 10.19 -11.89 -15.30
C MET A 344 11.58 -11.41 -14.90
N THR A 345 11.66 -10.23 -14.27
CA THR A 345 12.91 -9.70 -13.72
C THR A 345 13.42 -10.56 -12.57
N PHE A 346 12.54 -10.91 -11.62
CA PHE A 346 12.87 -11.78 -10.50
C PHE A 346 13.38 -13.16 -10.96
N LEU A 347 12.65 -13.82 -11.86
CA LEU A 347 13.00 -15.18 -12.31
C LEU A 347 14.21 -15.22 -13.25
N LYS A 348 14.68 -14.10 -13.80
CA LYS A 348 15.98 -14.09 -14.50
C LYS A 348 17.13 -14.39 -13.55
N GLN A 349 17.03 -13.94 -12.30
CA GLN A 349 18.07 -14.10 -11.30
C GLN A 349 17.93 -15.41 -10.50
N TYR A 350 16.70 -15.76 -10.11
CA TYR A 350 16.49 -16.80 -9.09
C TYR A 350 16.04 -18.15 -9.60
N ARG A 351 15.67 -18.29 -10.88
CA ARG A 351 14.99 -19.51 -11.42
C ARG A 351 15.72 -20.84 -11.17
N GLY A 352 17.05 -20.84 -11.08
CA GLY A 352 17.84 -22.04 -10.80
C GLY A 352 17.90 -22.45 -9.31
N HIS A 353 17.35 -21.64 -8.40
CA HIS A 353 17.42 -21.90 -6.96
C HIS A 353 16.52 -23.09 -6.56
N GLN A 354 16.93 -23.79 -5.50
CA GLN A 354 16.17 -24.91 -4.94
C GLN A 354 14.76 -24.45 -4.50
N GLY A 355 13.74 -25.24 -4.82
CA GLY A 355 12.35 -24.92 -4.47
C GLY A 355 11.63 -23.97 -5.43
N MET A 356 12.33 -23.42 -6.44
CA MET A 356 11.74 -22.42 -7.33
C MET A 356 10.57 -22.90 -8.17
N LYS A 357 10.47 -24.20 -8.49
CA LYS A 357 9.28 -24.73 -9.20
C LYS A 357 8.00 -24.48 -8.40
N LYS A 358 8.05 -24.68 -7.07
CA LYS A 358 6.93 -24.42 -6.16
C LYS A 358 6.65 -22.94 -6.01
N ASN A 359 7.68 -22.09 -5.97
CA ASN A 359 7.52 -20.64 -5.96
C ASN A 359 6.92 -20.12 -7.28
N ILE A 360 7.32 -20.65 -8.43
CA ILE A 360 6.72 -20.32 -9.73
C ILE A 360 5.23 -20.68 -9.74
N LEU A 361 4.86 -21.87 -9.24
CA LEU A 361 3.45 -22.25 -9.07
C LEU A 361 2.70 -21.26 -8.16
N ARG A 362 3.31 -20.84 -7.05
CA ARG A 362 2.74 -19.82 -6.16
C ARG A 362 2.53 -18.49 -6.89
N ILE A 363 3.52 -18.01 -7.65
CA ILE A 363 3.44 -16.75 -8.40
C ILE A 363 2.26 -16.76 -9.38
N ILE A 364 2.14 -17.80 -10.22
CA ILE A 364 1.03 -17.88 -11.19
C ILE A 364 -0.34 -18.06 -10.50
N THR A 365 -0.35 -18.73 -9.34
CA THR A 365 -1.56 -18.89 -8.51
C THR A 365 -2.00 -17.59 -7.89
N ASP A 366 -1.08 -16.81 -7.33
CA ASP A 366 -1.38 -15.51 -6.73
C ASP A 366 -1.82 -14.50 -7.80
N ALA A 367 -1.22 -14.53 -9.00
CA ALA A 367 -1.72 -13.78 -10.15
C ALA A 367 -3.16 -14.19 -10.55
N ALA A 368 -3.47 -15.49 -10.55
CA ALA A 368 -4.82 -15.98 -10.82
C ALA A 368 -5.84 -15.50 -9.78
N LYS A 369 -5.45 -15.43 -8.49
CA LYS A 369 -6.30 -14.87 -7.43
C LYS A 369 -6.51 -13.37 -7.56
N GLY A 370 -5.51 -12.63 -8.04
CA GLY A 370 -5.66 -11.21 -8.37
C GLY A 370 -6.70 -11.01 -9.46
N LEU A 371 -6.68 -11.87 -10.48
CA LEU A 371 -7.66 -11.86 -11.56
C LEU A 371 -9.05 -12.33 -11.11
N GLN A 372 -9.12 -13.37 -10.29
CA GLN A 372 -10.34 -13.85 -9.62
C GLN A 372 -11.02 -12.73 -8.84
N TYR A 373 -10.25 -11.94 -8.10
CA TYR A 373 -10.79 -10.79 -7.39
C TYR A 373 -11.46 -9.79 -8.36
N LEU A 374 -10.85 -9.50 -9.52
CA LEU A 374 -11.41 -8.56 -10.49
C LEU A 374 -12.67 -9.10 -11.17
N HIS A 375 -12.65 -10.38 -11.58
CA HIS A 375 -13.78 -11.02 -12.28
C HIS A 375 -15.00 -11.17 -11.37
N ASN A 376 -14.79 -11.34 -10.06
CA ASN A 376 -15.88 -11.49 -9.08
C ASN A 376 -16.40 -10.15 -8.51
N ARG A 377 -15.94 -9.01 -9.05
CA ARG A 377 -16.54 -7.70 -8.71
C ARG A 377 -17.92 -7.55 -9.33
N ASN A 378 -18.68 -6.58 -8.82
CA ASN A 378 -19.96 -6.18 -9.39
C ASN A 378 -19.96 -4.68 -9.72
N PRO A 379 -19.93 -4.28 -11.01
CA PRO A 379 -19.78 -5.15 -12.18
C PRO A 379 -18.40 -5.85 -12.26
N PRO A 380 -18.28 -6.98 -12.98
CA PRO A 380 -17.00 -7.64 -13.24
C PRO A 380 -16.01 -6.70 -13.92
N VAL A 381 -14.73 -6.87 -13.62
CA VAL A 381 -13.65 -6.05 -14.19
C VAL A 381 -12.71 -6.92 -15.01
N VAL A 382 -12.51 -6.57 -16.29
CA VAL A 382 -11.55 -7.21 -17.20
C VAL A 382 -10.22 -6.49 -17.10
N HIS A 383 -9.14 -7.23 -16.88
CA HIS A 383 -7.78 -6.73 -16.76
C HIS A 383 -7.21 -6.29 -18.11
N SER A 384 -7.39 -7.10 -19.15
CA SER A 384 -6.99 -6.91 -20.56
C SER A 384 -5.48 -6.79 -20.82
N GLY A 385 -4.65 -6.92 -19.79
CA GLY A 385 -3.19 -6.73 -19.89
C GLY A 385 -2.37 -7.81 -19.20
N MET A 386 -2.83 -9.06 -19.20
CA MET A 386 -2.09 -10.14 -18.52
C MET A 386 -0.75 -10.44 -19.22
N ARG A 387 0.36 -10.34 -18.47
CA ARG A 387 1.73 -10.66 -18.89
C ARG A 387 2.67 -10.67 -17.68
N GLY A 388 3.82 -11.33 -17.79
CA GLY A 388 4.73 -11.55 -16.67
C GLY A 388 5.28 -10.27 -16.04
N ASP A 389 5.41 -9.19 -16.79
CA ASP A 389 5.93 -7.92 -16.26
C ASP A 389 4.86 -7.03 -15.58
N ASN A 390 3.59 -7.43 -15.65
CA ASN A 390 2.48 -6.86 -14.90
C ASN A 390 2.18 -7.64 -13.61
N ILE A 391 2.93 -8.73 -13.35
CA ILE A 391 2.85 -9.52 -12.13
C ILE A 391 4.07 -9.15 -11.28
N LEU A 392 3.85 -8.46 -10.16
CA LEU A 392 4.92 -7.97 -9.30
C LEU A 392 5.17 -8.91 -8.12
N ILE A 393 6.42 -9.00 -7.69
CA ILE A 393 6.85 -9.92 -6.63
C ILE A 393 6.96 -9.17 -5.30
N THR A 394 6.28 -9.71 -4.29
CA THR A 394 6.30 -9.17 -2.92
C THR A 394 7.57 -9.57 -2.17
N ASP A 395 7.83 -8.93 -1.03
CA ASP A 395 8.93 -9.30 -0.12
C ASP A 395 8.81 -10.74 0.42
N SER A 396 7.60 -11.31 0.42
CA SER A 396 7.32 -12.70 0.83
C SER A 396 7.49 -13.73 -0.30
N GLU A 397 8.04 -13.32 -1.44
CA GLU A 397 8.16 -14.10 -2.69
C GLU A 397 6.82 -14.60 -3.27
N GLY A 398 5.69 -14.08 -2.77
CA GLY A 398 4.38 -14.18 -3.42
C GLY A 398 4.22 -13.13 -4.51
N ALA A 399 3.10 -13.16 -5.24
CA ALA A 399 2.85 -12.22 -6.33
C ALA A 399 1.60 -11.36 -6.13
N ILE A 400 1.61 -10.17 -6.72
CA ILE A 400 0.45 -9.28 -6.82
C ILE A 400 0.26 -8.84 -8.26
N LEU A 401 -1.00 -8.78 -8.68
CA LEU A 401 -1.39 -8.32 -10.01
C LEU A 401 -1.32 -6.79 -10.07
N GLY A 402 -0.53 -6.25 -11.00
CA GLY A 402 -0.51 -4.84 -11.37
C GLY A 402 -0.80 -4.66 -12.85
N GLY A 403 -0.48 -3.49 -13.41
CA GLY A 403 -0.59 -3.28 -14.85
C GLY A 403 -1.99 -2.88 -15.35
N PHE A 404 -2.78 -2.20 -14.52
CA PHE A 404 -4.18 -1.83 -14.81
C PHE A 404 -4.40 -0.78 -15.92
N GLY A 405 -3.39 -0.52 -16.74
CA GLY A 405 -3.42 0.48 -17.81
C GLY A 405 -4.48 0.20 -18.88
N LEU A 406 -4.92 -1.05 -19.01
CA LEU A 406 -5.90 -1.54 -19.99
C LEU A 406 -7.24 -1.95 -19.35
N THR A 407 -7.34 -1.86 -18.02
CA THR A 407 -8.47 -2.41 -17.25
C THR A 407 -9.77 -1.67 -17.49
N LYS A 408 -10.89 -2.41 -17.40
CA LYS A 408 -12.23 -1.90 -17.66
C LYS A 408 -13.30 -2.69 -16.91
N ALA A 409 -14.30 -1.99 -16.37
CA ALA A 409 -15.51 -2.59 -15.82
C ALA A 409 -16.51 -2.94 -16.94
N LEU A 410 -17.17 -4.09 -16.81
CA LEU A 410 -18.24 -4.55 -17.71
C LEU A 410 -19.57 -3.96 -17.26
N GLU A 411 -19.85 -2.71 -17.64
CA GLU A 411 -21.14 -2.08 -17.37
C GLU A 411 -22.26 -2.70 -18.22
N SER A 412 -23.48 -2.77 -17.68
CA SER A 412 -24.62 -3.44 -18.31
C SER A 412 -25.19 -2.71 -19.54
N VAL A 413 -24.71 -1.51 -19.87
CA VAL A 413 -25.21 -0.73 -21.02
C VAL A 413 -24.07 -0.07 -21.81
N GLY A 414 -23.83 -0.59 -23.02
CA GLY A 414 -23.48 0.22 -24.19
C GLY A 414 -22.01 0.57 -24.45
N ASN A 415 -21.08 0.30 -23.54
CA ASN A 415 -19.69 0.76 -23.74
C ASN A 415 -18.62 -0.30 -23.47
N ASN A 416 -18.80 -1.56 -23.92
CA ASN A 416 -17.79 -2.64 -23.81
C ASN A 416 -16.62 -2.55 -24.83
N LYS A 417 -16.60 -1.54 -25.71
CA LYS A 417 -15.58 -1.34 -26.76
C LYS A 417 -14.16 -0.99 -26.25
N ILE A 418 -13.13 -1.53 -26.88
CA ILE A 418 -11.73 -1.20 -26.54
C ILE A 418 -11.41 0.23 -27.01
N PRO A 419 -10.69 1.06 -26.22
CA PRO A 419 -10.17 2.33 -26.71
C PRO A 419 -9.23 2.10 -27.92
N PRO A 420 -9.34 2.88 -29.02
CA PRO A 420 -8.61 2.67 -30.27
C PRO A 420 -7.08 2.49 -30.14
N ALA A 421 -6.48 2.98 -29.05
CA ALA A 421 -5.04 2.91 -28.80
C ALA A 421 -4.49 1.48 -28.60
N VAL A 422 -5.31 0.49 -28.23
CA VAL A 422 -4.86 -0.91 -28.05
C VAL A 422 -4.67 -1.64 -29.40
N MET A 423 -5.31 -1.16 -30.47
CA MET A 423 -5.28 -1.77 -31.80
C MET A 423 -4.27 -1.13 -32.76
N THR A 424 -3.43 -0.19 -32.31
CA THR A 424 -2.50 0.54 -33.20
C THR A 424 -1.28 -0.26 -33.68
N GLY A 425 -1.27 -1.60 -33.56
CA GLY A 425 -0.27 -2.48 -34.17
C GLY A 425 1.18 -2.31 -33.67
N LYS A 426 1.40 -1.46 -32.65
CA LYS A 426 2.74 -1.12 -32.11
C LYS A 426 3.06 -1.76 -30.75
N THR A 427 2.21 -2.64 -30.23
CA THR A 427 2.39 -3.25 -28.91
C THR A 427 2.74 -4.74 -29.05
N GLU A 428 3.85 -5.16 -28.43
CA GLU A 428 4.21 -6.58 -28.29
C GLU A 428 3.16 -7.40 -27.52
N SER A 429 2.17 -6.73 -26.90
CA SER A 429 1.07 -7.29 -26.11
C SER A 429 0.17 -8.29 -26.86
N GLN A 430 0.19 -8.32 -28.19
CA GLN A 430 -0.61 -9.24 -29.01
C GLN A 430 -0.36 -10.72 -28.66
N ARG A 431 0.83 -11.07 -28.18
CA ARG A 431 1.21 -12.45 -27.81
C ARG A 431 0.37 -13.03 -26.67
N TRP A 432 -0.20 -12.17 -25.82
CA TRP A 432 -1.04 -12.56 -24.69
C TRP A 432 -2.53 -12.37 -24.98
N MET A 433 -2.90 -11.82 -26.14
CA MET A 433 -4.30 -11.57 -26.49
C MET A 433 -4.96 -12.84 -27.02
N ALA A 434 -6.23 -13.01 -26.68
CA ALA A 434 -7.07 -14.10 -27.15
C ALA A 434 -7.47 -13.91 -28.63
N PRO A 435 -7.73 -14.99 -29.39
CA PRO A 435 -8.00 -14.93 -30.83
C PRO A 435 -9.20 -14.03 -31.20
N GLU A 436 -10.26 -14.04 -30.39
CA GLU A 436 -11.46 -13.21 -30.56
C GLU A 436 -11.20 -11.71 -30.43
N MET A 437 -10.03 -11.31 -29.89
CA MET A 437 -9.66 -9.91 -29.70
C MET A 437 -9.10 -9.27 -30.99
N PHE A 438 -8.90 -10.05 -32.05
CA PHE A 438 -8.35 -9.58 -33.33
C PHE A 438 -9.45 -9.31 -34.38
N VAL A 439 -10.47 -8.56 -33.97
CA VAL A 439 -11.57 -8.09 -34.83
C VAL A 439 -11.78 -6.58 -34.61
N ASP A 440 -12.55 -5.94 -35.49
CA ASP A 440 -12.76 -4.48 -35.43
C ASP A 440 -13.52 -4.04 -34.17
N ASP A 441 -14.45 -4.85 -33.68
CA ASP A 441 -15.19 -4.61 -32.43
C ASP A 441 -15.03 -5.81 -31.47
N PRO A 442 -13.90 -5.88 -30.74
CA PRO A 442 -13.56 -7.05 -29.94
C PRO A 442 -14.45 -7.16 -28.69
N PRO A 443 -14.96 -8.36 -28.37
CA PRO A 443 -15.79 -8.60 -27.19
C PRO A 443 -14.91 -8.63 -25.95
N LEU A 444 -14.78 -7.50 -25.26
CA LEU A 444 -14.02 -7.44 -24.02
C LEU A 444 -14.80 -8.10 -22.88
N GLU A 445 -14.47 -9.36 -22.59
CA GLU A 445 -15.14 -10.20 -21.60
C GLU A 445 -14.13 -10.96 -20.73
N THR A 446 -14.57 -11.48 -19.59
CA THR A 446 -13.68 -12.18 -18.64
C THR A 446 -12.91 -13.38 -19.25
N PRO A 447 -13.43 -14.15 -20.24
CA PRO A 447 -12.67 -15.25 -20.83
C PRO A 447 -11.40 -14.81 -21.59
N CYS A 448 -11.30 -13.56 -22.06
CA CYS A 448 -10.09 -13.09 -22.73
C CYS A 448 -8.92 -12.97 -21.74
N ASP A 449 -9.20 -12.65 -20.48
CA ASP A 449 -8.18 -12.61 -19.43
C ASP A 449 -7.73 -14.02 -19.01
N VAL A 450 -8.59 -15.03 -19.10
CA VAL A 450 -8.21 -16.43 -18.81
C VAL A 450 -7.16 -16.92 -19.81
N TRP A 451 -7.36 -16.62 -21.09
CA TRP A 451 -6.36 -16.84 -22.13
C TRP A 451 -5.05 -16.09 -21.82
N GLY A 452 -5.16 -14.79 -21.52
CA GLY A 452 -4.01 -13.94 -21.22
C GLY A 452 -3.24 -14.40 -19.98
N TRP A 453 -3.94 -14.85 -18.93
CA TRP A 453 -3.32 -15.43 -17.74
C TRP A 453 -2.54 -16.69 -18.09
N ALA A 454 -3.09 -17.57 -18.92
CA ALA A 454 -2.39 -18.79 -19.33
C ALA A 454 -1.14 -18.49 -20.18
N MET A 455 -1.19 -17.46 -21.04
CA MET A 455 -0.01 -16.97 -21.77
C MET A 455 1.05 -16.39 -20.82
N ALA A 456 0.63 -15.62 -19.80
CA ALA A 456 1.54 -15.11 -18.76
C ALA A 456 2.14 -16.23 -17.91
N ALA A 457 1.35 -17.27 -17.58
CA ALA A 457 1.84 -18.44 -16.87
C ALA A 457 2.87 -19.21 -17.70
N LEU A 458 2.64 -19.42 -19.00
CA LEU A 458 3.62 -20.01 -19.91
C LEU A 458 4.92 -19.18 -19.96
N GLU A 459 4.79 -17.87 -20.04
CA GLU A 459 5.93 -16.93 -20.03
C GLU A 459 6.76 -17.06 -18.74
N ILE A 460 6.09 -17.04 -17.58
CA ILE A 460 6.72 -17.13 -16.26
C ILE A 460 7.38 -18.51 -16.09
N VAL A 461 6.68 -19.59 -16.42
CA VAL A 461 7.20 -20.96 -16.25
C VAL A 461 8.34 -21.24 -17.21
N SER A 462 8.23 -20.91 -18.49
CA SER A 462 9.29 -21.21 -19.48
C SER A 462 10.43 -20.19 -19.49
N GLY A 463 10.19 -18.97 -19.00
CA GLY A 463 11.14 -17.85 -19.09
C GLY A 463 11.25 -17.22 -20.47
N SER A 464 10.37 -17.61 -21.40
CA SER A 464 10.35 -17.14 -22.79
C SER A 464 8.99 -16.54 -23.12
N ILE A 465 8.99 -15.41 -23.83
CA ILE A 465 7.74 -14.80 -24.31
C ILE A 465 6.94 -15.79 -25.19
N PRO A 466 5.59 -15.77 -25.15
CA PRO A 466 4.79 -16.63 -26.01
C PRO A 466 5.08 -16.36 -27.49
N TYR A 467 5.14 -17.43 -28.29
CA TYR A 467 5.48 -17.36 -29.73
C TYR A 467 6.85 -16.70 -30.01
N HIS A 468 7.85 -16.91 -29.13
CA HIS A 468 9.21 -16.32 -29.22
C HIS A 468 9.93 -16.54 -30.55
N THR A 469 9.56 -17.58 -31.31
CA THR A 469 10.09 -17.90 -32.64
C THR A 469 9.65 -16.91 -33.73
N HIS A 470 8.62 -16.11 -33.48
CA HIS A 470 8.07 -15.15 -34.42
C HIS A 470 8.30 -13.72 -33.94
N LYS A 471 8.85 -12.86 -34.81
CA LYS A 471 9.12 -11.45 -34.52
C LYS A 471 8.03 -10.50 -35.03
N GLN A 472 7.36 -10.86 -36.13
CA GLN A 472 6.37 -9.99 -36.78
C GLN A 472 4.97 -10.16 -36.16
N ALA A 473 4.35 -9.03 -35.81
CA ALA A 473 2.99 -8.95 -35.27
C ALA A 473 1.97 -9.79 -36.04
N MET A 474 1.87 -9.59 -37.36
CA MET A 474 0.92 -10.32 -38.21
C MET A 474 1.16 -11.82 -38.22
N THR A 475 2.41 -12.27 -38.18
CA THR A 475 2.73 -13.70 -38.08
C THR A 475 2.28 -14.26 -36.75
N ILE A 476 2.47 -13.54 -35.65
CA ILE A 476 2.02 -13.97 -34.32
C ILE A 476 0.50 -14.10 -34.28
N ILE A 477 -0.22 -13.10 -34.78
CA ILE A 477 -1.69 -13.11 -34.86
C ILE A 477 -2.18 -14.32 -35.67
N LEU A 478 -1.57 -14.56 -36.84
CA LEU A 478 -1.91 -15.71 -37.67
C LEU A 478 -1.66 -17.05 -36.96
N GLN A 479 -0.58 -17.15 -36.17
CA GLN A 479 -0.29 -18.37 -35.40
C GLN A 479 -1.26 -18.56 -34.24
N ILE A 480 -1.64 -17.48 -33.54
CA ILE A 480 -2.68 -17.52 -32.50
C ILE A 480 -4.00 -18.05 -33.10
N GLY A 481 -4.38 -17.56 -34.28
CA GLY A 481 -5.58 -18.03 -35.00
C GLY A 481 -5.51 -19.49 -35.46
N ARG A 482 -4.30 -20.08 -35.56
CA ARG A 482 -4.10 -21.51 -35.88
C ARG A 482 -4.14 -22.41 -34.64
N GLY A 483 -4.05 -21.84 -33.45
CA GLY A 483 -4.13 -22.57 -32.19
C GLY A 483 -3.11 -22.14 -31.13
N PRO A 484 -3.17 -22.79 -29.96
CA PRO A 484 -2.32 -22.46 -28.83
C PRO A 484 -0.84 -22.84 -29.04
N PRO A 485 0.06 -22.33 -28.18
CA PRO A 485 1.46 -22.75 -28.16
C PRO A 485 1.59 -24.27 -27.95
N ARG A 486 2.62 -24.87 -28.55
CA ARG A 486 2.94 -26.30 -28.38
C ARG A 486 4.02 -26.47 -27.33
N ARG A 487 3.87 -27.49 -26.47
CA ARG A 487 4.80 -27.78 -25.35
C ARG A 487 6.23 -27.98 -25.83
N GLU A 488 6.39 -28.65 -26.97
CA GLU A 488 7.68 -28.91 -27.63
C GLU A 488 8.49 -27.64 -27.95
N HIS A 489 7.83 -26.49 -28.16
CA HIS A 489 8.51 -25.22 -28.41
C HIS A 489 9.02 -24.53 -27.13
N HIS A 490 8.72 -25.09 -25.96
CA HIS A 490 9.06 -24.55 -24.65
C HIS A 490 9.75 -25.61 -23.77
N PRO A 491 10.96 -26.09 -24.12
CA PRO A 491 11.62 -27.17 -23.38
C PRO A 491 11.88 -26.81 -21.90
N LYS A 492 12.15 -25.53 -21.61
CA LYS A 492 12.30 -25.01 -20.24
C LYS A 492 11.03 -25.11 -19.40
N PHE A 493 9.86 -25.26 -20.03
CA PHE A 493 8.63 -25.53 -19.30
C PHE A 493 8.76 -26.83 -18.51
N GLU A 494 9.30 -27.89 -19.12
CA GLU A 494 9.50 -29.17 -18.43
C GLU A 494 10.44 -29.05 -17.23
N GLU A 495 11.48 -28.23 -17.39
CA GLU A 495 12.49 -28.01 -16.37
C GLU A 495 11.92 -27.28 -15.15
N TYR A 496 11.14 -26.21 -15.35
CA TYR A 496 10.73 -25.30 -14.27
C TYR A 496 9.28 -25.47 -13.81
N ALA A 497 8.45 -26.20 -14.55
CA ALA A 497 7.09 -26.47 -14.16
C ALA A 497 7.01 -27.35 -12.90
N TYR A 498 6.19 -26.94 -11.94
CA TYR A 498 5.69 -27.85 -10.93
C TYR A 498 4.56 -28.69 -11.55
N ARG A 499 4.71 -30.02 -11.57
CA ARG A 499 3.76 -30.94 -12.22
C ARG A 499 3.49 -30.56 -13.68
N PRO A 500 4.50 -30.76 -14.56
CA PRO A 500 4.45 -30.28 -15.94
C PRO A 500 3.21 -30.75 -16.73
N ASN A 501 2.75 -31.99 -16.54
CA ASN A 501 1.59 -32.52 -17.26
C ASN A 501 0.29 -31.84 -16.85
N GLU A 502 0.01 -31.82 -15.55
CA GLU A 502 -1.22 -31.28 -14.99
C GLU A 502 -1.32 -29.76 -15.20
N MET A 503 -0.18 -29.06 -15.13
CA MET A 503 -0.13 -27.64 -15.44
C MET A 503 -0.33 -27.38 -16.93
N TRP A 504 0.30 -28.17 -17.81
CA TRP A 504 0.09 -28.03 -19.25
C TRP A 504 -1.36 -28.29 -19.67
N GLU A 505 -2.00 -29.33 -19.11
CA GLU A 505 -3.43 -29.63 -19.33
C GLU A 505 -4.33 -28.45 -18.92
N LEU A 506 -4.02 -27.79 -17.79
CA LEU A 506 -4.75 -26.60 -17.35
C LEU A 506 -4.56 -25.44 -18.35
N LEU A 507 -3.32 -25.17 -18.78
CA LEU A 507 -3.06 -24.11 -19.75
C LEU A 507 -3.77 -24.39 -21.08
N GLN A 508 -3.78 -25.64 -21.56
CA GLN A 508 -4.50 -26.03 -22.78
C GLN A 508 -6.01 -25.76 -22.69
N LYS A 509 -6.65 -26.03 -21.55
CA LYS A 509 -8.07 -25.68 -21.34
C LYS A 509 -8.30 -24.17 -21.35
N CYS A 510 -7.39 -23.40 -20.76
CA CYS A 510 -7.46 -21.92 -20.77
C CYS A 510 -7.27 -21.33 -22.18
N TRP A 511 -6.64 -22.08 -23.09
CA TRP A 511 -6.46 -21.70 -24.49
C TRP A 511 -7.48 -22.33 -25.44
N ALA A 512 -8.67 -22.71 -24.96
CA ALA A 512 -9.76 -23.07 -25.86
C ALA A 512 -10.05 -21.91 -26.82
N MET A 513 -10.22 -22.22 -28.11
CA MET A 513 -10.43 -21.21 -29.14
C MET A 513 -11.75 -20.48 -28.90
N GLU A 514 -12.82 -21.22 -28.62
CA GLU A 514 -14.10 -20.67 -28.22
C GLU A 514 -14.03 -20.10 -26.79
N PRO A 515 -14.38 -18.82 -26.57
CA PRO A 515 -14.30 -18.19 -25.25
C PRO A 515 -15.12 -18.91 -24.17
N GLY A 516 -16.29 -19.45 -24.53
CA GLY A 516 -17.19 -20.15 -23.60
C GLY A 516 -16.70 -21.53 -23.14
N ASP A 517 -15.75 -22.13 -23.87
CA ASP A 517 -15.15 -23.42 -23.50
C ASP A 517 -13.99 -23.28 -22.51
N ARG A 518 -13.57 -22.03 -22.24
CA ARG A 518 -12.51 -21.75 -21.27
C ARG A 518 -13.07 -21.87 -19.85
N PRO A 519 -12.30 -22.44 -18.90
CA PRO A 519 -12.71 -22.44 -17.51
C PRO A 519 -12.82 -21.00 -16.99
N THR A 520 -13.72 -20.78 -16.05
CA THR A 520 -13.75 -19.56 -15.24
C THR A 520 -12.46 -19.44 -14.43
N ILE A 521 -12.10 -18.22 -14.05
CA ILE A 521 -10.89 -18.00 -13.24
C ILE A 521 -11.00 -18.67 -11.85
N ASP A 522 -12.20 -18.82 -11.31
CA ASP A 522 -12.46 -19.58 -10.07
C ASP A 522 -12.09 -21.06 -10.22
N GLU A 523 -12.44 -21.67 -11.34
CA GLU A 523 -12.08 -23.06 -11.66
C GLU A 523 -10.56 -23.21 -11.85
N VAL A 524 -9.91 -22.23 -12.50
CA VAL A 524 -8.45 -22.18 -12.65
C VAL A 524 -7.77 -22.14 -11.28
N VAL A 525 -8.19 -21.24 -10.38
CA VAL A 525 -7.66 -21.15 -9.01
C VAL A 525 -7.89 -22.46 -8.24
N GLY A 526 -9.07 -23.07 -8.41
CA GLY A 526 -9.39 -24.38 -7.83
C GLY A 526 -8.43 -25.47 -8.31
N ARG A 527 -8.16 -25.53 -9.62
CA ARG A 527 -7.25 -26.52 -10.22
C ARG A 527 -5.81 -26.32 -9.77
N LEU A 528 -5.32 -25.09 -9.69
CA LEU A 528 -3.96 -24.79 -9.18
C LEU A 528 -3.77 -25.24 -7.73
N LYS A 529 -4.80 -25.05 -6.87
CA LYS A 529 -4.78 -25.55 -5.49
C LYS A 529 -4.71 -27.08 -5.42
N GLN A 530 -5.37 -27.79 -6.33
CA GLN A 530 -5.27 -29.25 -6.42
C GLN A 530 -3.87 -29.69 -6.84
N ILE A 531 -3.31 -29.07 -7.89
CA ILE A 531 -1.94 -29.36 -8.36
C ILE A 531 -0.92 -29.20 -7.23
N ALA A 532 -1.05 -28.13 -6.42
CA ALA A 532 -0.16 -27.87 -5.29
C ALA A 532 -0.24 -28.88 -4.14
N ARG A 533 -1.33 -29.67 -4.04
CA ARG A 533 -1.57 -30.64 -2.95
C ARG A 533 -1.27 -32.09 -3.32
N MET A 534 -0.94 -32.38 -4.58
CA MET A 534 -0.66 -33.74 -5.04
C MET A 534 0.65 -34.29 -4.45
N PRO A 535 0.66 -35.50 -3.86
CA PRO A 535 1.84 -36.07 -3.21
C PRO A 535 2.97 -36.26 -4.22
N GLU A 536 4.17 -35.72 -3.91
CA GLU A 536 5.38 -35.82 -4.76
C GLU A 536 5.59 -37.27 -5.23
N ALA A 537 5.73 -37.44 -6.54
CA ALA A 537 5.85 -38.76 -7.17
C ALA A 537 7.31 -39.22 -7.15
#